data_AF-A0A1I1TZT8-F1
#
_entry.id   AF-A0A1I1TZT8-F1
#
_cell.length_a   1.000
_cell.length_b   1.000
_cell.length_c   1.000
_cell.angle_alpha   90.00
_cell.angle_beta   90.00
_cell.angle_gamma   90.00
#
_symmetry.space_group_name_H-M   'P 1'
#
loop_
_entity.id
_entity.type
_entity.pdbx_description
1 polymer ?
#
loop_
_entity_poly.entity_id
_entity_poly.type
_entity_poly.pdbx_seq_one_letter_code
_entity_poly.pdbx_strand_id
1 'polypeptide(L)'
;MKSNKYGRFLYFVSLLALFTDLISPLEINAKQMQPPDQIVENEYLEKRINPIGQIYKANSHLAKTKFKTENNIIKMTRMEKGSKVLSTTLMTYAQYCRKELRGENPGTIIENERMVWMIKVDFPKGIKTRGGNFSKAVQVTVFDAETGNLLTVSTIGIEDTRN
;
A
#
# COMPACT_ATOMS: atom_id res chain seq x y z
N MET A 1 -35.89 -54.76 5.26
CA MET A 1 -37.26 -54.26 5.55
C MET A 1 -37.20 -53.15 6.59
N LYS A 2 -38.09 -52.15 6.49
CA LYS A 2 -38.25 -50.88 7.27
C LYS A 2 -37.49 -49.69 6.67
N SER A 3 -37.99 -48.95 5.67
CA SER A 3 -39.21 -48.12 5.47
C SER A 3 -38.97 -46.63 5.76
N ASN A 4 -38.98 -45.87 4.66
CA ASN A 4 -38.90 -44.42 4.52
C ASN A 4 -39.88 -43.64 5.41
N LYS A 5 -39.48 -42.42 5.81
CA LYS A 5 -40.39 -41.36 6.24
C LYS A 5 -40.10 -40.07 5.46
N TYR A 6 -40.70 -39.97 4.28
CA TYR A 6 -40.95 -38.70 3.59
C TYR A 6 -42.21 -38.09 4.19
N GLY A 7 -42.09 -36.89 4.76
CA GLY A 7 -43.18 -36.15 5.36
C GLY A 7 -43.48 -34.85 4.60
N ARG A 8 -44.58 -34.89 3.84
CA ARG A 8 -45.61 -33.83 3.69
C ARG A 8 -45.28 -32.55 2.90
N PHE A 9 -45.61 -32.66 1.61
CA PHE A 9 -46.51 -31.81 0.80
C PHE A 9 -47.33 -30.67 1.47
N LEU A 10 -47.31 -29.51 0.79
CA LEU A 10 -48.38 -28.50 0.52
C LEU A 10 -48.94 -27.68 1.71
N TYR A 11 -49.37 -26.41 1.63
CA TYR A 11 -49.77 -25.44 0.59
C TYR A 11 -49.42 -24.03 1.16
N PHE A 12 -49.17 -23.02 0.33
CA PHE A 12 -49.96 -21.76 0.37
C PHE A 12 -49.63 -20.88 -0.84
N VAL A 13 -50.67 -20.66 -1.62
CA VAL A 13 -50.75 -19.82 -2.81
C VAL A 13 -51.11 -18.39 -2.37
N SER A 14 -50.60 -17.42 -3.14
CA SER A 14 -51.02 -16.01 -3.28
C SER A 14 -50.89 -15.06 -2.11
N LEU A 15 -50.13 -13.97 -2.33
CA LEU A 15 -50.77 -12.65 -2.42
C LEU A 15 -49.94 -11.73 -3.32
N LEU A 16 -50.53 -11.37 -4.45
CA LEU A 16 -50.10 -10.31 -5.35
C LEU A 16 -50.54 -8.98 -4.72
N ALA A 17 -49.59 -8.09 -4.40
CA ALA A 17 -49.89 -6.69 -4.11
C ALA A 17 -49.07 -5.83 -5.08
N LEU A 18 -49.73 -5.39 -6.13
CA LEU A 18 -49.25 -4.39 -7.08
C LEU A 18 -49.17 -3.05 -6.34
N PHE A 19 -47.96 -2.63 -5.98
CA PHE A 19 -47.66 -1.23 -5.66
C PHE A 19 -47.05 -0.60 -6.91
N THR A 20 -47.91 -0.12 -7.81
CA THR A 20 -47.50 0.82 -8.86
C THR A 20 -47.82 2.23 -8.36
N ASP A 21 -47.00 2.72 -7.44
CA ASP A 21 -47.02 4.13 -7.09
C ASP A 21 -46.20 4.92 -8.11
N LEU A 22 -46.84 5.97 -8.61
CA LEU A 22 -46.35 7.00 -9.51
C LEU A 22 -44.91 7.42 -9.17
N ILE A 23 -43.98 7.11 -10.07
CA ILE A 23 -42.69 7.82 -10.13
C ILE A 23 -42.83 8.87 -11.24
N SER A 24 -43.18 10.09 -10.86
CA SER A 24 -42.99 11.25 -11.71
C SER A 24 -41.49 11.40 -12.01
N PRO A 25 -41.05 11.56 -13.27
CA PRO A 25 -39.67 11.90 -13.55
C PRO A 25 -39.42 13.33 -13.07
N LEU A 26 -38.72 13.47 -11.94
CA LEU A 26 -38.07 14.72 -11.59
C LEU A 26 -36.98 14.94 -12.63
N GLU A 27 -37.17 15.90 -13.53
CA GLU A 27 -36.10 16.45 -14.36
C GLU A 27 -35.12 17.19 -13.43
N ILE A 28 -34.19 16.44 -12.86
CA ILE A 28 -33.01 16.99 -12.21
C ILE A 28 -32.15 17.55 -13.34
N ASN A 29 -32.24 18.85 -13.52
CA ASN A 29 -31.35 19.65 -14.33
C ASN A 29 -29.95 19.57 -13.67
N ALA A 30 -29.24 18.48 -13.95
CA ALA A 30 -27.91 18.20 -13.49
C ALA A 30 -26.94 19.14 -14.21
N LYS A 31 -26.86 20.38 -13.69
CA LYS A 31 -25.71 21.24 -13.85
C LYS A 31 -24.50 20.36 -13.52
N GLN A 32 -23.70 20.02 -14.54
CA GLN A 32 -22.53 19.15 -14.42
C GLN A 32 -21.63 19.69 -13.31
N MET A 33 -21.79 19.16 -12.10
CA MET A 33 -20.77 19.22 -11.08
C MET A 33 -19.61 18.42 -11.65
N GLN A 34 -18.56 19.12 -12.07
CA GLN A 34 -17.27 18.48 -12.28
C GLN A 34 -16.97 17.67 -11.00
N PRO A 35 -16.68 16.37 -11.11
CA PRO A 35 -16.33 15.58 -9.95
C PRO A 35 -15.17 16.28 -9.23
N PRO A 36 -15.19 16.35 -7.89
CA PRO A 36 -14.06 16.90 -7.13
C PRO A 36 -12.80 16.18 -7.58
N ASP A 37 -11.79 16.97 -7.92
CA ASP A 37 -10.47 16.57 -8.42
C ASP A 37 -10.15 15.12 -8.07
N GLN A 38 -10.18 14.25 -9.08
CA GLN A 38 -9.75 12.86 -8.91
C GLN A 38 -8.32 12.90 -8.36
N ILE A 39 -8.15 12.47 -7.11
CA ILE A 39 -6.85 12.23 -6.50
C ILE A 39 -6.23 11.09 -7.31
N VAL A 40 -5.47 11.43 -8.35
CA VAL A 40 -4.67 10.46 -9.07
C VAL A 40 -3.50 10.13 -8.14
N GLU A 41 -3.66 9.05 -7.39
CA GLU A 41 -2.63 8.50 -6.50
C GLU A 41 -1.52 7.93 -7.40
N ASN A 42 -0.60 8.79 -7.84
CA ASN A 42 0.54 8.38 -8.65
C ASN A 42 1.63 7.85 -7.73
N GLU A 43 1.85 6.53 -7.78
CA GLU A 43 2.94 5.87 -7.08
C GLU A 43 4.22 5.99 -7.91
N TYR A 44 5.21 6.72 -7.39
CA TYR A 44 6.53 6.77 -7.99
C TYR A 44 7.51 5.92 -7.20
N LEU A 45 8.03 4.88 -7.85
CA LEU A 45 9.15 4.09 -7.38
C LEU A 45 10.45 4.79 -7.78
N GLU A 46 11.14 5.42 -6.81
CA GLU A 46 12.47 5.95 -7.05
C GLU A 46 13.45 4.77 -7.20
N LYS A 47 13.76 4.43 -8.45
CA LYS A 47 14.75 3.42 -8.79
C LYS A 47 16.17 3.99 -8.54
N ARG A 48 16.75 3.73 -7.36
CA ARG A 48 18.14 4.08 -7.05
C ARG A 48 19.01 2.87 -6.63
N ILE A 49 19.97 2.58 -7.51
CA ILE A 49 21.40 2.26 -7.31
C ILE A 49 21.83 1.34 -6.16
N ASN A 50 21.25 0.14 -6.02
CA ASN A 50 22.13 -0.94 -5.58
C ASN A 50 23.05 -1.30 -6.76
N PRO A 51 24.34 -1.63 -6.53
CA PRO A 51 25.19 -2.16 -7.57
C PRO A 51 24.48 -3.34 -8.24
N ILE A 52 24.37 -3.28 -9.57
CA ILE A 52 23.76 -4.34 -10.38
C ILE A 52 24.48 -5.65 -10.02
N GLY A 53 23.71 -6.66 -9.64
CA GLY A 53 24.23 -7.97 -9.24
C GLY A 53 24.48 -8.13 -7.73
N GLN A 54 24.12 -7.16 -6.89
CA GLN A 54 24.10 -7.40 -5.44
C GLN A 54 23.03 -8.41 -5.07
N ILE A 55 23.45 -9.44 -4.34
CA ILE A 55 22.58 -10.51 -3.82
C ILE A 55 22.48 -10.36 -2.31
N TYR A 56 21.27 -10.14 -1.81
CA TYR A 56 20.96 -10.09 -0.38
C TYR A 56 20.44 -11.44 0.08
N LYS A 57 21.30 -12.23 0.71
CA LYS A 57 20.97 -13.58 1.22
C LYS A 57 20.10 -13.54 2.47
N ALA A 58 19.30 -14.57 2.68
CA ALA A 58 18.45 -14.77 3.84
C ALA A 58 19.23 -14.59 5.15
N ASN A 59 18.64 -13.86 6.09
CA ASN A 59 19.23 -13.62 7.40
C ASN A 59 18.18 -13.63 8.53
N SER A 60 16.97 -14.12 8.25
CA SER A 60 15.88 -14.39 9.21
C SER A 60 16.33 -15.18 10.44
N HIS A 61 17.31 -16.06 10.26
CA HIS A 61 17.87 -16.93 11.31
C HIS A 61 18.84 -16.21 12.26
N LEU A 62 19.33 -15.01 11.91
CA LEU A 62 20.26 -14.26 12.76
C LEU A 62 19.55 -13.71 14.01
N ALA A 63 20.30 -13.58 15.10
CA ALA A 63 19.80 -12.93 16.31
C ALA A 63 19.49 -11.44 16.03
N LYS A 64 18.41 -10.91 16.63
CA LYS A 64 17.98 -9.50 16.46
C LYS A 64 19.08 -8.46 16.73
N THR A 65 20.06 -8.78 17.58
CA THR A 65 21.22 -7.93 17.89
C THR A 65 22.17 -7.74 16.71
N LYS A 66 22.07 -8.58 15.67
CA LYS A 66 22.81 -8.44 14.41
C LYS A 66 22.16 -7.44 13.45
N PHE A 67 20.94 -6.99 13.72
CA PHE A 67 20.25 -6.00 12.91
C PHE A 67 20.45 -4.60 13.47
N LYS A 68 20.43 -3.61 12.57
CA LYS A 68 20.29 -2.21 12.93
C LYS A 68 19.02 -2.03 13.76
N THR A 69 19.12 -1.21 14.80
CA THR A 69 17.96 -0.88 15.63
C THR A 69 17.00 0.04 14.87
N GLU A 70 15.74 0.08 15.30
CA GLU A 70 14.76 1.03 14.78
C GLU A 70 15.27 2.48 14.81
N ASN A 71 15.87 2.91 15.93
CA ASN A 71 16.45 4.25 16.06
C ASN A 71 17.58 4.51 15.07
N ASN A 72 18.39 3.51 14.74
CA ASN A 72 19.43 3.66 13.71
C ASN A 72 18.81 3.90 12.33
N ILE A 73 17.77 3.13 11.97
CA ILE A 73 17.14 3.26 10.65
C ILE A 73 16.32 4.55 10.53
N ILE A 74 15.61 4.98 11.59
CA ILE A 74 14.92 6.28 11.58
C ILE A 74 15.91 7.43 11.33
N LYS A 75 17.09 7.40 11.94
CA LYS A 75 18.15 8.40 11.70
C LYS A 75 18.69 8.40 10.26
N MET A 76 18.57 7.29 9.55
CA MET A 76 18.99 7.15 8.16
C MET A 76 17.87 7.55 7.17
N THR A 77 16.64 7.71 7.66
CA THR A 77 15.49 8.09 6.84
C THR A 77 15.51 9.59 6.59
N ARG A 78 15.19 10.00 5.36
CA ARG A 78 15.05 11.42 5.03
C ARG A 78 13.87 11.99 5.83
N MET A 79 14.15 13.03 6.60
CA MET A 79 13.14 13.76 7.36
C MET A 79 13.18 15.23 6.95
N GLU A 80 12.01 15.85 6.83
CA GLU A 80 11.86 17.28 6.60
C GLU A 80 11.09 17.95 7.75
N LYS A 81 11.17 19.27 7.85
CA LYS A 81 10.49 20.02 8.92
C LYS A 81 8.97 19.80 8.85
N GLY A 82 8.42 19.19 9.88
CA GLY A 82 6.99 18.87 9.98
C GLY A 82 6.60 17.50 9.41
N SER A 83 7.56 16.72 8.90
CA SER A 83 7.33 15.31 8.59
C SER A 83 7.23 14.47 9.86
N LYS A 84 6.53 13.33 9.78
CA LYS A 84 6.31 12.44 10.92
C LYS A 84 6.46 10.98 10.51
N VAL A 85 7.20 10.20 11.30
CA VAL A 85 7.22 8.74 11.15
C VAL A 85 5.84 8.20 11.56
N LEU A 86 5.16 7.54 10.62
CA LEU A 86 3.87 6.89 10.86
C LEU A 86 4.06 5.48 11.43
N SER A 87 5.01 4.73 10.88
CA SER A 87 5.30 3.38 11.33
C SER A 87 6.72 2.96 10.96
N THR A 88 7.29 2.09 11.79
CA THR A 88 8.52 1.34 11.53
C THR A 88 8.21 -0.13 11.73
N THR A 89 8.62 -1.00 10.81
CA THR A 89 8.34 -2.44 10.94
C THR A 89 9.50 -3.27 10.43
N LEU A 90 9.97 -4.19 11.27
CA LEU A 90 10.93 -5.22 10.89
C LEU A 90 10.16 -6.45 10.40
N MET A 91 10.43 -6.87 9.16
CA MET A 91 9.76 -8.02 8.55
C MET A 91 10.68 -8.72 7.56
N THR A 92 10.28 -9.90 7.09
CA THR A 92 10.94 -10.53 5.94
C THR A 92 10.62 -9.81 4.65
N TYR A 93 11.50 -9.89 3.66
CA TYR A 93 11.30 -9.30 2.36
C TYR A 93 10.05 -9.86 1.68
N ALA A 94 9.79 -11.17 1.78
CA ALA A 94 8.56 -11.76 1.26
C ALA A 94 7.28 -11.25 1.94
N GLN A 95 7.34 -10.88 3.23
CA GLN A 95 6.20 -10.22 3.90
C GLN A 95 6.01 -8.80 3.38
N TYR A 96 7.10 -8.05 3.18
CA TYR A 96 7.04 -6.73 2.56
C TYR A 96 6.45 -6.83 1.14
N CYS A 97 6.92 -7.76 0.32
CA CYS A 97 6.44 -7.93 -1.04
C CYS A 97 4.94 -8.23 -1.09
N ARG A 98 4.44 -9.10 -0.21
CA ARG A 98 3.00 -9.43 -0.14
C ARG A 98 2.12 -8.27 0.33
N LYS A 99 2.65 -7.40 1.17
CA LYS A 99 1.88 -6.29 1.77
C LYS A 99 1.90 -5.04 0.90
N GLU A 100 3.03 -4.73 0.28
CA GLU A 100 3.31 -3.40 -0.25
C GLU A 100 3.89 -3.41 -1.66
N LEU A 101 4.48 -4.52 -2.17
CA LEU A 101 4.98 -4.49 -3.55
C LEU A 101 3.83 -4.51 -4.53
N ARG A 102 3.80 -3.49 -5.39
CA ARG A 102 3.08 -3.48 -6.66
C ARG A 102 4.01 -3.62 -7.88
N GLY A 103 5.31 -3.82 -7.67
CA GLY A 103 6.29 -4.08 -8.73
C GLY A 103 7.70 -4.42 -8.20
N GLU A 104 8.44 -5.27 -8.93
CA GLU A 104 9.80 -5.69 -8.59
C GLU A 104 10.86 -4.63 -8.95
N ASN A 105 11.98 -4.60 -8.22
CA ASN A 105 13.16 -3.82 -8.60
C ASN A 105 14.10 -4.69 -9.45
N PRO A 106 14.15 -4.53 -10.79
CA PRO A 106 14.78 -5.49 -11.71
C PRO A 106 16.32 -5.50 -11.70
N GLY A 107 16.98 -4.95 -10.68
CA GLY A 107 18.44 -4.86 -10.58
C GLY A 107 19.05 -5.44 -9.29
N THR A 108 18.23 -5.91 -8.36
CA THR A 108 18.70 -6.43 -7.06
C THR A 108 17.99 -7.74 -6.75
N ILE A 109 18.76 -8.78 -6.43
CA ILE A 109 18.21 -10.07 -6.01
C ILE A 109 18.17 -10.06 -4.49
N ILE A 110 16.97 -10.12 -3.92
CA ILE A 110 16.75 -10.14 -2.48
C ILE A 110 16.01 -11.44 -2.14
N GLU A 111 16.63 -12.29 -1.33
CA GLU A 111 16.00 -13.53 -0.90
C GLU A 111 14.79 -13.26 -0.01
N ASN A 112 13.76 -14.11 -0.12
CA ASN A 112 12.48 -13.96 0.57
C ASN A 112 12.60 -13.83 2.09
N GLU A 113 13.56 -14.53 2.68
CA GLU A 113 13.83 -14.53 4.12
C GLU A 113 14.85 -13.48 4.56
N ARG A 114 15.21 -12.53 3.68
CA ARG A 114 15.98 -11.37 4.07
C ARG A 114 15.15 -10.48 4.98
N MET A 115 15.69 -10.12 6.14
CA MET A 115 15.08 -9.17 7.06
C MET A 115 15.29 -7.74 6.57
N VAL A 116 14.20 -6.98 6.54
CA VAL A 116 14.17 -5.59 6.10
C VAL A 116 13.40 -4.72 7.08
N TRP A 117 13.83 -3.47 7.21
CA TRP A 117 13.08 -2.43 7.89
C TRP A 117 12.27 -1.65 6.88
N MET A 118 10.95 -1.59 7.08
CA MET A 118 10.06 -0.69 6.35
C MET A 118 9.71 0.50 7.25
N ILE A 119 9.87 1.72 6.72
CA ILE A 119 9.50 2.95 7.41
C ILE A 119 8.51 3.72 6.53
N LYS A 120 7.38 4.13 7.11
CA LYS A 120 6.42 5.04 6.48
C LYS A 120 6.53 6.42 7.12
N VAL A 121 6.77 7.44 6.31
CA VAL A 121 6.89 8.84 6.77
C VAL A 121 5.85 9.69 6.06
N ASP A 122 5.09 10.45 6.84
CA ASP A 122 4.14 11.45 6.38
C ASP A 122 4.86 12.78 6.10
N PHE A 123 4.62 13.32 4.91
CA PHE A 123 5.08 14.62 4.42
C PHE A 123 3.84 15.49 4.13
N PRO A 124 3.25 16.13 5.17
CA PRO A 124 1.99 16.86 5.00
C PRO A 124 2.11 18.09 4.09
N LYS A 125 3.33 18.65 3.97
CA LYS A 125 3.65 19.76 3.06
C LYS A 125 4.11 19.30 1.67
N GLY A 126 4.18 17.99 1.45
CA GLY A 126 4.74 17.39 0.26
C GLY A 126 6.24 17.12 0.34
N ILE A 127 6.76 16.48 -0.71
CA ILE A 127 8.17 16.10 -0.87
C ILE A 127 8.60 16.23 -2.32
N LYS A 128 9.84 16.65 -2.54
CA LYS A 128 10.49 16.63 -3.86
C LYS A 128 11.26 15.32 -4.03
N THR A 129 10.91 14.58 -5.08
CA THR A 129 11.55 13.34 -5.51
C THR A 129 12.17 13.54 -6.89
N ARG A 130 12.95 12.56 -7.36
CA ARG A 130 13.43 12.51 -8.74
C ARG A 130 12.29 12.36 -9.75
N GLY A 131 11.19 11.74 -9.34
CA GLY A 131 10.00 11.52 -10.18
C GLY A 131 9.09 12.74 -10.31
N GLY A 132 9.26 13.75 -9.44
CA GLY A 132 8.40 14.93 -9.41
C GLY A 132 8.19 15.46 -8.00
N ASN A 133 7.30 16.45 -7.89
CA ASN A 133 6.86 17.02 -6.63
C ASN A 133 5.53 16.38 -6.23
N PHE A 134 5.42 15.95 -4.98
CA PHE A 134 4.21 15.33 -4.45
C PHE A 134 3.72 16.15 -3.27
N SER A 135 2.46 16.56 -3.25
CA SER A 135 1.79 17.16 -2.09
C SER A 135 1.07 16.10 -1.25
N LYS A 136 0.99 16.33 0.07
CA LYS A 136 0.39 15.40 1.07
C LYS A 136 0.88 13.95 0.89
N ALA A 137 2.19 13.78 0.84
CA ALA A 137 2.80 12.52 0.44
C ALA A 137 3.12 11.63 1.63
N VAL A 138 3.02 10.31 1.44
CA VAL A 138 3.61 9.30 2.31
C VAL A 138 4.76 8.65 1.55
N GLN A 139 5.95 8.69 2.13
CA GLN A 139 7.10 7.97 1.62
C GLN A 139 7.28 6.66 2.37
N VAL A 140 7.39 5.56 1.63
CA VAL A 140 7.76 4.25 2.17
C VAL A 140 9.21 3.98 1.79
N THR A 141 10.05 3.86 2.81
CA THR A 141 11.47 3.55 2.64
C THR A 141 11.76 2.17 3.20
N VAL A 142 12.47 1.34 2.43
CA VAL A 142 12.87 0.01 2.87
C VAL A 142 14.38 -0.10 2.92
N PHE A 143 14.89 -0.51 4.08
CA PHE A 143 16.30 -0.74 4.33
C PHE A 143 16.56 -2.20 4.63
N ASP A 144 17.74 -2.66 4.24
CA ASP A 144 18.26 -3.94 4.70
C ASP A 144 18.51 -3.92 6.21
N ALA A 145 17.97 -4.88 6.95
CA ALA A 145 18.02 -4.83 8.41
C ALA A 145 19.44 -5.04 9.00
N GLU A 146 20.31 -5.75 8.29
CA GLU A 146 21.66 -6.06 8.75
C GLU A 146 22.64 -4.92 8.43
N THR A 147 22.67 -4.47 7.18
CA THR A 147 23.62 -3.47 6.71
C THR A 147 23.12 -2.04 6.89
N GLY A 148 21.80 -1.83 6.87
CA GLY A 148 21.18 -0.51 6.78
C GLY A 148 21.18 0.05 5.35
N ASN A 149 21.57 -0.73 4.34
CA ASN A 149 21.54 -0.28 2.95
C ASN A 149 20.11 0.00 2.51
N LEU A 150 19.91 1.11 1.78
CA LEU A 150 18.63 1.43 1.18
C LEU A 150 18.32 0.45 0.05
N LEU A 151 17.14 -0.18 0.08
CA LEU A 151 16.71 -1.17 -0.91
C LEU A 151 15.69 -0.60 -1.89
N THR A 152 14.71 0.14 -1.39
CA THR A 152 13.68 0.78 -2.20
C THR A 152 13.08 2.00 -1.50
N VAL A 153 12.60 2.93 -2.32
CA VAL A 153 11.83 4.10 -1.90
C VAL A 153 10.62 4.19 -2.83
N SER A 154 9.43 4.19 -2.26
CA SER A 154 8.21 4.55 -2.96
C SER A 154 7.60 5.80 -2.34
N THR A 155 7.04 6.67 -3.17
CA THR A 155 6.32 7.84 -2.72
C THR A 155 4.92 7.77 -3.26
N ILE A 156 3.94 7.93 -2.37
CA ILE A 156 2.52 7.95 -2.68
C ILE A 156 2.00 9.32 -2.27
N GLY A 157 1.38 10.05 -3.18
CA GLY A 157 0.85 11.38 -2.91
C GLY A 157 0.14 11.97 -4.11
N ILE A 158 -0.21 13.25 -4.01
CA ILE A 158 -0.80 14.01 -5.11
C ILE A 158 0.34 14.61 -5.92
N GLU A 159 0.50 14.19 -7.18
CA GLU A 159 1.53 14.76 -8.04
C GLU A 159 1.19 16.20 -8.43
N ASP A 160 2.09 17.14 -8.12
CA ASP A 160 1.92 18.54 -8.47
C ASP A 160 2.40 18.74 -9.93
N THR A 161 1.46 18.79 -10.88
CA THR A 161 1.73 18.93 -12.31
C THR A 161 2.10 20.35 -12.76
N ARG A 162 2.20 21.30 -11.83
CA ARG A 162 2.52 22.71 -12.12
C ARG A 162 4.03 22.91 -12.02
N ASN A 163 4.72 22.86 -13.16
CA ASN A 163 6.11 23.30 -13.30
C ASN A 163 6.21 24.83 -13.38
#